data_AF-A0A947YR89-F1
#
_entry.id   AF-A0A947YR89-F1
#
_cell.length_a   1.000
_cell.length_b   1.000
_cell.length_c   1.000
_cell.angle_alpha   90.00
_cell.angle_beta   90.00
_cell.angle_gamma   90.00
#
_symmetry.space_group_name_H-M   'P 1'
#
loop_
_entity.id
_entity.type
_entity.pdbx_description
1 polymer ?
#
loop_
_entity_poly.entity_id
_entity_poly.type
_entity_poly.pdbx_seq_one_letter_code
_entity_poly.pdbx_strand_id
1 'polypeptide(L)' 'MYLSIGIPQKGAVYVELDHEQILRVHPKTKEVLGLTIMNFSNRFSMKKPFTSVPLTANLIPEKKIEELVQMSR' A
#
# COMPACT_ATOMS: atom_id res chain seq x y z
N MET A 1 5.14 -11.50 -12.36
CA MET A 1 4.42 -10.24 -12.68
C MET A 1 4.91 -9.17 -11.73
N TYR A 2 5.36 -8.02 -12.25
CA TYR A 2 5.85 -6.91 -11.43
C TYR A 2 4.97 -5.67 -11.64
N LEU A 3 4.89 -4.82 -10.62
CA LEU A 3 4.22 -3.52 -10.67
C LEU A 3 5.24 -2.44 -10.33
N SER A 4 5.34 -1.42 -11.17
CA SER A 4 6.21 -0.26 -10.92
C SER A 4 5.39 1.02 -11.05
N ILE A 5 5.43 1.85 -10.00
CA ILE A 5 4.73 3.14 -9.95
C ILE A 5 5.77 4.23 -9.68
N GLY A 6 5.59 5.40 -10.28
CA GLY A 6 6.39 6.59 -10.00
C GLY A 6 7.00 7.22 -11.25
N ILE A 7 7.64 8.36 -11.04
CA ILE A 7 8.17 9.21 -12.11
C ILE A 7 9.63 8.80 -12.39
N PRO A 8 9.96 8.35 -13.60
CA PRO A 8 11.35 8.07 -13.94
C PRO A 8 12.17 9.35 -13.91
N GLN A 9 13.24 9.37 -13.11
CA GLN A 9 14.23 10.45 -13.07
C GLN A 9 15.64 9.89 -13.30
N LYS A 10 16.44 10.64 -14.06
CA LYS A 10 17.86 10.34 -14.23
C LYS A 10 18.58 10.55 -12.90
N GLY A 11 19.43 9.58 -12.52
CA GLY A 11 20.20 9.64 -11.28
C GLY A 11 19.41 9.28 -10.01
N ALA A 12 18.21 8.71 -10.14
CA ALA A 12 17.51 8.11 -9.01
C ALA A 12 18.33 6.95 -8.41
N VAL A 13 18.33 6.84 -7.09
CA VAL A 13 18.98 5.74 -6.36
C VAL A 13 17.93 4.68 -6.03
N TYR A 14 18.31 3.43 -6.20
CA TYR A 14 17.46 2.27 -5.91
C TYR A 14 17.87 1.70 -4.56
N VAL A 15 16.89 1.53 -3.69
CA VAL A 15 17.06 0.96 -2.35
C VAL A 15 16.18 -0.28 -2.27
N GLU A 16 16.81 -1.43 -2.03
CA GLU A 16 16.07 -2.65 -1.75
C GLU A 16 15.49 -2.57 -0.34
N LEU A 17 14.17 -2.64 -0.21
CA LEU A 17 13.50 -2.67 1.09
C LEU A 17 13.41 -4.09 1.64
N ASP A 18 13.18 -5.04 0.74
CA ASP A 18 13.17 -6.48 0.98
C ASP A 18 13.40 -7.24 -0.33
N HIS A 19 13.31 -8.58 -0.31
CA HIS A 19 13.50 -9.44 -1.48
C HIS A 19 12.45 -9.27 -2.59
N GLU A 20 11.38 -8.48 -2.37
CA GLU A 20 10.28 -8.31 -3.31
C GLU A 20 10.02 -6.84 -3.70
N GLN A 21 10.73 -5.88 -3.09
CA GLN A 21 10.46 -4.45 -3.20
C GLN A 21 11.72 -3.61 -3.42
N ILE A 22 11.62 -2.71 -4.40
CA ILE A 22 12.65 -1.71 -4.68
C ILE A 22 12.03 -0.32 -4.60
N LEU A 23 12.58 0.52 -3.73
CA LEU A 23 12.24 1.93 -3.61
C LEU A 23 13.18 2.76 -4.46
N ARG A 24 12.64 3.73 -5.21
CA ARG A 24 13.42 4.73 -5.93
C ARG A 24 13.36 6.04 -5.15
N VAL A 25 14.51 6.62 -4.88
CA VAL A 25 14.62 7.88 -4.13
C VAL A 25 15.52 8.88 -4.84
N HIS A 26 15.22 10.16 -4.66
CA HIS A 26 16.08 11.23 -5.14
C HIS A 26 17.36 11.27 -4.28
N PRO A 27 18.57 11.27 -4.87
CA PRO A 27 19.81 11.11 -4.14
C PRO A 27 20.07 12.20 -3.09
N LYS A 28 19.66 13.44 -3.39
CA LYS A 28 19.93 14.63 -2.57
C LYS A 28 18.82 14.91 -1.55
N THR A 29 17.57 14.88 -1.99
CA THR A 29 16.41 15.26 -1.16
C THR A 29 15.84 14.08 -0.39
N LYS A 30 16.21 12.84 -0.77
CA LYS A 30 15.65 11.59 -0.22
C LYS A 30 14.14 11.42 -0.44
N GLU A 31 13.54 12.23 -1.29
CA GLU A 31 12.14 12.10 -1.67
C GLU A 31 11.91 10.81 -2.45
N VAL A 32 10.76 10.18 -2.21
CA VAL A 32 10.35 8.95 -2.90
C VAL A 32 9.90 9.29 -4.31
N LEU A 33 10.59 8.70 -5.30
CA LEU A 33 10.32 8.87 -6.73
C LEU A 33 9.48 7.73 -7.29
N GLY A 34 9.50 6.57 -6.65
CA GLY A 34 8.68 5.44 -7.06
C GLY A 34 8.93 4.17 -6.26
N LEU A 35 8.09 3.17 -6.50
CA LEU A 35 8.13 1.85 -5.88
C LEU A 35 7.95 0.78 -6.95
N THR A 36 8.78 -0.25 -6.88
CA THR A 36 8.66 -1.46 -7.70
C THR A 36 8.41 -2.65 -6.80
N ILE A 37 7.36 -3.42 -7.10
CA ILE A 37 7.05 -4.70 -6.48
C ILE A 37 7.37 -5.78 -7.50
N MET A 38 8.42 -6.56 -7.25
CA MET A 38 8.95 -7.58 -8.16
C MET A 38 8.05 -8.82 -8.23
N ASN A 39 7.42 -9.19 -7.12
CA ASN A 39 6.56 -10.37 -7.01
C ASN A 39 5.12 -9.99 -6.61
N PHE A 40 4.45 -9.25 -7.48
CA PHE A 40 3.09 -8.77 -7.23
C PHE A 40 2.12 -9.94 -6.94
N SER A 41 2.24 -11.04 -7.68
CA SER A 41 1.37 -12.21 -7.53
C SER A 41 1.49 -12.87 -6.17
N ASN A 42 2.69 -12.99 -5.60
CA ASN A 42 2.89 -13.54 -4.26
C ASN A 42 2.42 -12.56 -3.18
N ARG A 43 2.78 -11.28 -3.33
CA ARG A 43 2.44 -10.25 -2.34
C ARG A 43 0.93 -10.00 -2.22
N PHE A 44 0.19 -10.13 -3.32
CA PHE A 44 -1.27 -10.01 -3.35
C PHE A 44 -1.96 -11.37 -3.56
N SER A 45 -1.27 -12.47 -3.26
CA SER A 45 -1.83 -13.83 -3.33
C SER A 45 -2.93 -14.08 -2.30
N MET A 46 -3.09 -13.18 -1.31
CA MET A 46 -4.27 -13.12 -0.48
C MET A 46 -5.48 -12.74 -1.35
N LYS A 47 -6.06 -13.74 -1.99
CA LYS A 47 -7.48 -13.75 -2.31
C LYS A 47 -8.19 -13.49 -0.99
N LYS A 48 -8.57 -12.25 -0.69
CA LYS A 48 -9.67 -12.03 0.25
C LYS A 48 -10.78 -12.95 -0.30
N PRO A 49 -11.32 -13.90 0.49
CA PRO A 49 -12.54 -14.55 0.06
C PRO A 49 -13.51 -13.42 -0.26
N PHE A 50 -14.19 -13.50 -1.40
CA PHE A 50 -15.28 -12.59 -1.70
C PHE A 50 -16.19 -12.57 -0.48
N THR A 51 -16.06 -11.54 0.34
CA THR A 51 -16.91 -11.37 1.49
C THR A 51 -18.13 -10.71 0.90
N SER A 52 -19.17 -11.51 0.64
CA SER A 52 -20.47 -10.98 0.29
C SER A 52 -20.92 -10.11 1.45
N VAL A 53 -20.77 -8.80 1.30
CA VAL A 53 -21.35 -7.84 2.22
C VAL A 53 -22.87 -7.90 1.97
N PRO A 54 -23.70 -8.23 2.97
CA PRO A 54 -25.14 -8.11 2.81
C PRO A 54 -25.47 -6.69 2.37
N LEU A 55 -26.40 -6.50 1.42
CA LEU A 55 -26.85 -5.16 1.01
C LEU A 55 -27.40 -4.30 2.18
N THR A 56 -27.63 -4.92 3.34
CA THR A 56 -28.05 -4.30 4.60
C THR A 56 -26.89 -3.93 5.52
N ALA A 57 -25.63 -4.19 5.17
CA ALA A 57 -24.51 -3.76 5.97
C ALA A 57 -24.41 -2.23 5.87
N ASN A 58 -24.91 -1.54 6.89
CA ASN A 58 -24.67 -0.13 7.07
C ASN A 58 -23.16 0.08 7.15
N LEU A 59 -22.58 0.66 6.09
CA LEU A 59 -21.23 1.19 6.13
C LEU A 59 -21.25 2.28 7.21
N ILE A 60 -20.70 1.97 8.38
CA ILE A 60 -20.56 2.93 9.45
C ILE A 60 -19.54 3.97 8.95
N PRO A 61 -19.92 5.25 8.78
CA PRO A 61 -18.98 6.29 8.37
C PRO A 61 -17.85 6.38 9.39
N GLU A 62 -16.61 6.57 8.93
CA GLU A 62 -15.37 6.55 9.74
C GLU A 62 -15.47 7.38 11.03
N LYS A 63 -16.21 8.49 10.98
CA LYS A 63 -16.44 9.40 12.11
C LYS A 63 -17.05 8.72 13.35
N LYS A 64 -17.82 7.64 13.18
CA LYS A 64 -18.49 6.92 14.28
C LYS A 64 -17.60 5.86 14.92
N ILE A 65 -16.50 5.47 14.27
CA ILE A 65 -15.53 4.50 14.80
C ILE A 65 -14.70 5.16 15.92
N GLU A 66 -14.34 6.43 15.77
CA GLU A 66 -13.59 7.18 16.79
C GLU A 66 -14.37 7.33 18.10
N GLU A 67 -15.69 7.55 18.02
CA GLU A 67 -16.57 7.66 19.19
C GLU A 67 -16.68 6.33 19.95
N LEU A 68 -16.77 5.20 19.23
CA LEU A 68 -16.84 3.87 19.85
C LEU A 68 -15.54 3.47 20.55
N VAL A 69 -14.40 3.89 20.02
CA VAL A 69 -13.07 3.65 20.63
C VAL A 69 -12.88 4.51 21.89
N GLN A 70 -13.47 5.71 21.94
CA GLN A 70 -13.42 6.57 23.13
C GLN A 70 -14.34 6.08 24.26
N MET A 71 -15.46 5.43 23.96
CA MET A 71 -16.38 4.90 24.97
C MET A 71 -15.92 3.60 25.66
N SER A 72 -14.85 2.94 25.17
CA SER A 72 -14.25 1.74 25.79
C SER A 72 -13.06 2.03 26.71
N ARG A 73 -12.92 3.27 27.20
CA ARG A 73 -12.00 3.63 28.29
C ARG A 73 -12.78 3.99 29.55
#